data_AF-A0A4U8RZV3-F1
#
_entry.id   AF-A0A4U8RZV3-F1
#
_cell.length_a   1.000
_cell.length_b   1.000
_cell.length_c   1.000
_cell.angle_alpha   90.00
_cell.angle_beta   90.00
_cell.angle_gamma   90.00
#
_symmetry.space_group_name_H-M   'P 1'
#
loop_
_entity.id
_entity.type
_entity.pdbx_description
1 polymer ?
#
loop_
_entity_poly.entity_id
_entity_poly.type
_entity_poly.pdbx_seq_one_letter_code
_entity_poly.pdbx_strand_id
1 'polypeptide(L)'
;MICINIILMVINLNIYKNIDDYSKSLIRNESALKQSIKDVFDYSLTMRESAESLTKILKDDKKIRGNFGEMQLKSILESSGLIEGEHYKIQSSFKVENQTYIPDVVVYLDGGIEGK
;
A
#
# COMPACT_ATOMS: atom_id res chain seq x y z
N MET A 1 13.70 22.60 -61.56
CA MET A 1 13.91 21.15 -61.39
C MET A 1 14.78 20.82 -60.17
N ILE A 2 15.93 21.47 -59.99
CA ILE A 2 16.89 21.19 -58.89
C ILE A 2 16.28 21.44 -57.48
N CYS A 3 15.58 22.57 -57.27
CA CYS A 3 14.99 22.88 -55.95
C CYS A 3 13.92 21.87 -55.50
N ILE A 4 13.11 21.35 -56.43
CA ILE A 4 12.09 20.32 -56.13
C ILE A 4 12.74 19.02 -55.69
N ASN A 5 13.84 18.62 -56.33
CA ASN A 5 14.55 17.39 -56.00
C ASN A 5 15.26 17.51 -54.64
N ILE A 6 15.82 18.69 -54.32
CA ILE A 6 16.41 18.98 -53.00
C ILE A 6 15.34 18.93 -51.90
N ILE A 7 14.18 19.55 -52.12
CA ILE A 7 13.07 19.53 -51.14
C ILE A 7 12.60 18.09 -50.91
N LEU A 8 12.42 17.30 -51.98
CA LEU A 8 12.02 15.90 -51.88
C LEU A 8 13.05 15.07 -51.10
N MET A 9 14.35 15.30 -51.32
CA MET A 9 15.44 14.63 -50.60
C MET A 9 15.44 14.98 -49.10
N VAL A 10 15.26 16.26 -48.75
CA VAL A 10 15.21 16.72 -47.35
C VAL A 10 14.01 16.13 -46.61
N ILE A 11 12.84 16.11 -47.24
CA ILE A 11 11.63 15.51 -46.67
C ILE A 11 11.86 14.02 -46.41
N ASN A 12 12.42 13.29 -47.38
CA ASN A 12 12.67 11.86 -47.26
C ASN A 12 13.69 11.56 -46.13
N LEU A 13 14.75 12.35 -46.03
CA LEU A 13 15.73 12.25 -44.95
C LEU A 13 15.11 12.52 -43.57
N ASN A 14 14.25 13.52 -43.46
CA ASN A 14 13.57 13.84 -42.20
C ASN A 14 12.62 12.70 -41.80
N ILE A 15 11.87 12.13 -42.74
CA ILE A 15 10.96 11.01 -42.48
C ILE A 15 11.73 9.80 -41.90
N TYR A 16 12.84 9.39 -42.52
CA TYR A 16 13.61 8.26 -42.01
C TYR A 16 14.21 8.51 -40.62
N LYS A 17 14.71 9.73 -40.35
CA LYS A 17 15.21 10.08 -39.02
C LYS A 17 14.13 10.00 -37.95
N ASN A 18 12.95 10.58 -38.22
CA ASN A 18 11.84 10.52 -37.28
C ASN A 18 11.43 9.05 -37.02
N ILE A 19 11.31 8.23 -38.06
CA ILE A 19 10.95 6.80 -37.91
C ILE A 19 11.96 6.04 -37.04
N ASP A 20 13.26 6.27 -37.25
CA ASP A 20 14.32 5.65 -36.45
C ASP A 20 14.27 6.10 -34.99
N ASP A 21 14.06 7.39 -34.74
CA ASP A 21 13.93 7.95 -33.39
C ASP A 21 12.68 7.41 -32.67
N TYR A 22 11.54 7.32 -33.37
CA TYR A 22 10.32 6.70 -32.84
C TYR A 22 10.56 5.22 -32.49
N SER A 23 11.22 4.46 -33.37
CA SER A 23 11.52 3.04 -33.14
C SER A 23 12.41 2.86 -31.90
N LYS A 24 13.45 3.69 -31.76
CA LYS A 24 14.32 3.70 -30.56
C LYS A 24 13.55 4.07 -29.30
N SER A 25 12.65 5.06 -29.38
CA SER A 25 11.81 5.44 -28.24
C SER A 25 10.86 4.32 -27.83
N LEU A 26 10.27 3.60 -28.79
CA LEU A 26 9.39 2.47 -28.52
C LEU A 26 10.13 1.34 -27.80
N ILE A 27 11.32 0.96 -28.28
CA ILE A 27 12.14 -0.09 -27.66
C ILE A 27 12.53 0.29 -26.22
N ARG A 28 12.89 1.56 -25.99
CA ARG A 28 13.19 2.05 -24.64
C ARG A 28 11.97 1.98 -23.73
N ASN A 29 10.81 2.40 -24.21
CA ASN A 29 9.57 2.38 -23.43
C ASN A 29 9.12 0.94 -23.13
N GLU A 30 9.21 0.03 -24.10
CA GLU A 30 8.91 -1.39 -23.91
C GLU A 30 9.83 -2.00 -22.85
N SER A 31 11.13 -1.73 -22.94
CA SER A 31 12.12 -2.22 -21.97
C SER A 31 11.85 -1.67 -20.57
N ALA A 32 11.56 -0.38 -20.45
CA ALA A 32 11.23 0.25 -19.18
C ALA A 32 9.93 -0.32 -18.57
N LEU A 33 8.90 -0.51 -19.38
CA LEU A 33 7.63 -1.09 -18.93
C LEU A 33 7.81 -2.53 -18.45
N LYS A 34 8.56 -3.34 -19.19
CA LYS A 34 8.90 -4.71 -18.80
C LYS A 34 9.66 -4.75 -17.48
N GLN A 35 10.60 -3.81 -17.27
CA GLN A 35 11.32 -3.68 -16.02
C GLN A 35 10.36 -3.31 -14.87
N SER A 36 9.50 -2.31 -15.04
CA SER A 36 8.53 -1.93 -14.01
C SER A 36 7.58 -3.07 -13.64
N ILE A 37 7.11 -3.86 -14.62
CA ILE A 37 6.28 -5.06 -14.35
C ILE A 37 7.07 -6.08 -13.53
N LYS A 38 8.34 -6.32 -13.90
CA LYS A 38 9.21 -7.23 -13.16
C LYS A 38 9.42 -6.75 -11.72
N ASP A 39 9.69 -5.47 -11.54
CA ASP A 39 9.91 -4.87 -10.22
C ASP A 39 8.66 -5.02 -9.36
N VAL A 40 7.46 -4.71 -9.90
CA VAL A 40 6.19 -4.90 -9.18
C VAL A 40 5.99 -6.37 -8.78
N PHE A 41 6.32 -7.31 -9.65
CA PHE A 41 6.21 -8.73 -9.34
C PHE A 41 7.20 -9.16 -8.25
N ASP A 42 8.45 -8.72 -8.35
CA ASP A 42 9.50 -8.98 -7.36
C ASP A 42 9.11 -8.40 -5.99
N TYR A 43 8.62 -7.14 -5.95
CA TYR A 43 8.09 -6.52 -4.74
C TYR A 43 6.89 -7.29 -4.17
N SER A 44 5.97 -7.76 -5.00
CA SER A 44 4.82 -8.55 -4.56
C SER A 44 5.26 -9.87 -3.94
N LEU A 45 6.30 -10.51 -4.49
CA LEU A 45 6.87 -11.74 -3.95
C LEU A 45 7.51 -11.49 -2.58
N THR A 46 8.34 -10.46 -2.45
CA THR A 46 8.97 -10.08 -1.17
C THR A 46 7.93 -9.69 -0.12
N MET A 47 6.88 -8.97 -0.51
CA MET A 47 5.77 -8.61 0.39
C MET A 47 5.06 -9.86 0.90
N ARG A 48 4.79 -10.84 0.03
CA ARG A 48 4.20 -12.12 0.41
C ARG A 48 5.10 -12.89 1.37
N GLU A 49 6.39 -12.98 1.09
CA GLU A 49 7.36 -13.65 1.98
C GLU A 49 7.44 -12.97 3.35
N SER A 50 7.43 -11.63 3.38
CA SER A 50 7.42 -10.86 4.63
C SER A 50 6.14 -11.11 5.42
N ALA A 51 4.98 -11.15 4.76
CA ALA A 51 3.70 -11.46 5.39
C ALA A 51 3.64 -12.92 5.89
N GLU A 52 4.16 -13.89 5.13
CA GLU A 52 4.27 -15.29 5.53
C GLU A 52 5.20 -15.46 6.73
N SER A 53 6.35 -14.78 6.74
CA SER A 53 7.30 -14.75 7.85
C SER A 53 6.67 -14.14 9.11
N LEU A 54 5.99 -13.00 8.96
CA LEU A 54 5.27 -12.35 10.06
C LEU A 54 4.17 -13.29 10.59
N THR A 55 3.40 -13.93 9.71
CA THR A 55 2.37 -14.92 10.08
C THR A 55 2.97 -16.12 10.81
N LYS A 56 4.15 -16.58 10.41
CA LYS A 56 4.86 -17.69 11.07
C LYS A 56 5.34 -17.29 12.47
N ILE A 57 5.94 -16.12 12.62
CA ILE A 57 6.34 -15.56 13.93
C ILE A 57 5.11 -15.42 14.85
N LEU A 58 3.99 -14.95 14.31
CA LEU A 58 2.73 -14.84 15.02
C LEU A 58 2.13 -16.20 15.40
N LYS A 59 2.31 -17.24 14.57
CA LYS A 59 1.82 -18.59 14.86
C LYS A 59 2.58 -19.31 15.98
N ASP A 60 3.87 -19.06 16.17
CA ASP A 60 4.64 -19.79 17.19
C ASP A 60 4.58 -19.13 18.59
N ASP A 61 4.57 -17.80 18.67
CA ASP A 61 4.65 -17.13 19.97
C ASP A 61 3.28 -16.62 20.46
N LYS A 62 2.78 -17.16 21.59
CA LYS A 62 1.51 -16.71 22.22
C LYS A 62 1.50 -15.22 22.55
N LYS A 63 2.66 -14.63 22.90
CA LYS A 63 2.76 -13.21 23.27
C LYS A 63 2.65 -12.30 22.05
N ILE A 64 3.31 -12.68 20.94
CA ILE A 64 3.30 -11.88 19.70
C ILE A 64 1.91 -11.92 19.04
N ARG A 65 1.23 -13.07 19.10
CA ARG A 65 -0.17 -13.22 18.65
C ARG A 65 -1.14 -12.31 19.41
N GLY A 66 -0.97 -12.20 20.72
CA GLY A 66 -1.72 -11.27 21.56
C GLY A 66 -1.49 -9.83 21.14
N ASN A 67 -0.22 -9.42 21.03
CA ASN A 67 0.14 -8.07 20.58
C ASN A 67 -0.39 -7.73 19.17
N PHE A 68 -0.44 -8.70 18.26
CA PHE A 68 -1.00 -8.49 16.92
C PHE A 68 -2.53 -8.39 16.93
N GLY A 69 -3.20 -9.15 17.78
CA GLY A 69 -4.64 -8.99 18.02
C GLY A 69 -4.96 -7.59 18.54
N GLU A 70 -4.16 -7.08 19.49
CA GLU A 70 -4.28 -5.72 20.01
C GLU A 70 -3.96 -4.66 18.95
N MET A 71 -2.93 -4.87 18.12
CA MET A 71 -2.60 -3.97 17.00
C MET A 71 -3.70 -3.94 15.93
N GLN A 72 -4.27 -5.09 15.58
CA GLN A 72 -5.38 -5.18 14.64
C GLN A 72 -6.62 -4.46 15.17
N LEU A 73 -6.91 -4.62 16.47
CA LEU A 73 -8.02 -3.97 17.16
C LEU A 73 -7.82 -2.45 17.21
N LYS A 74 -6.61 -1.99 17.52
CA LYS A 74 -6.22 -0.57 17.44
C LYS A 74 -6.46 0.00 16.04
N SER A 75 -6.01 -0.72 15.01
CA SER A 75 -6.15 -0.31 13.61
C SER A 75 -7.63 -0.16 13.19
N ILE A 76 -8.51 -1.07 13.66
CA ILE A 76 -9.97 -0.98 13.43
C ILE A 76 -10.56 0.25 14.13
N LEU A 77 -10.17 0.51 15.37
CA LEU A 77 -10.68 1.64 16.15
C LEU A 77 -10.24 2.99 15.55
N GLU A 78 -8.98 3.12 15.16
CA GLU A 78 -8.46 4.29 14.44
C GLU A 78 -9.18 4.50 13.10
N SER A 79 -9.41 3.42 12.33
CA SER A 79 -10.15 3.49 11.06
C SER A 79 -11.61 3.89 11.23
N SER A 80 -12.18 3.64 12.41
CA SER A 80 -13.53 4.04 12.79
C SER A 80 -13.59 5.48 13.31
N GLY A 81 -12.47 6.20 13.31
CA GLY A 81 -12.36 7.59 13.78
C GLY A 81 -12.19 7.73 15.29
N LEU A 82 -11.92 6.64 16.02
CA LEU A 82 -11.67 6.70 17.45
C LEU A 82 -10.20 7.02 17.74
N ILE A 83 -9.96 7.89 18.72
CA ILE A 83 -8.62 8.32 19.16
C ILE A 83 -8.27 7.59 20.45
N GLU A 84 -7.08 6.96 20.48
CA GLU A 84 -6.57 6.28 21.67
C GLU A 84 -6.33 7.29 22.80
N GLY A 85 -6.88 7.02 24.00
CA GLY A 85 -6.77 7.89 25.16
C GLY A 85 -7.94 8.86 25.35
N GLU A 86 -8.66 9.22 24.27
CA GLU A 86 -9.88 10.05 24.31
C GLU A 86 -11.13 9.21 24.10
N HIS A 87 -11.25 8.51 22.96
CA HIS A 87 -12.44 7.75 22.60
C HIS A 87 -12.35 6.27 23.00
N TYR A 88 -11.16 5.73 23.24
CA TYR A 88 -11.01 4.35 23.74
C TYR A 88 -9.69 4.14 24.48
N LYS A 89 -9.64 3.10 25.33
CA LYS A 89 -8.43 2.61 25.99
C LYS A 89 -8.30 1.09 25.84
N ILE A 90 -7.09 0.64 25.52
CA ILE A 90 -6.70 -0.78 25.47
C ILE A 90 -6.17 -1.21 26.85
N GLN A 91 -6.40 -2.47 27.25
CA GLN A 91 -5.89 -3.07 28.51
C GLN A 91 -6.19 -2.27 29.81
N SER A 92 -7.46 -1.88 30.03
CA SER A 92 -7.86 -1.26 31.29
C SER A 92 -8.50 -2.28 32.24
N SER A 93 -7.77 -2.75 33.25
CA SER A 93 -8.39 -3.50 34.36
C SER A 93 -9.33 -2.56 35.13
N PHE A 94 -10.63 -2.80 35.05
CA PHE A 94 -11.63 -2.03 35.77
C PHE A 94 -12.00 -2.77 37.06
N LYS A 95 -11.90 -2.09 38.20
CA LYS A 95 -12.47 -2.59 39.46
C LYS A 95 -13.80 -1.88 39.70
N VAL A 96 -14.89 -2.64 39.65
CA VAL A 96 -16.24 -2.15 39.99
C VAL A 96 -16.79 -3.06 41.08
N GLU A 97 -17.20 -2.47 42.20
CA GLU A 97 -17.99 -3.14 43.25
C GLU A 97 -17.50 -4.57 43.61
N ASN A 98 -16.23 -4.68 43.99
CA ASN A 98 -15.58 -5.95 44.38
C ASN A 98 -15.35 -7.00 43.27
N GLN A 99 -15.66 -6.69 42.00
CA GLN A 99 -15.33 -7.52 40.84
C GLN A 99 -14.31 -6.82 39.92
N THR A 100 -13.32 -7.58 39.46
CA THR A 100 -12.30 -7.10 38.52
C THR A 100 -12.72 -7.52 37.12
N TYR A 101 -13.06 -6.54 36.28
CA TYR A 101 -13.33 -6.72 34.88
C TYR A 101 -12.04 -6.45 34.10
N ILE A 102 -11.66 -7.38 33.24
CA ILE A 102 -10.51 -7.24 32.35
C ILE A 102 -11.05 -7.27 30.92
N PRO A 103 -11.71 -6.20 30.45
CA PRO A 103 -12.13 -6.09 29.06
C PRO A 103 -10.92 -5.83 28.16
N ASP A 104 -10.96 -6.38 26.94
CA ASP A 104 -9.88 -6.20 25.95
C ASP A 104 -9.78 -4.74 25.47
N VAL A 105 -10.91 -4.03 25.33
CA VAL A 105 -11.01 -2.60 25.01
C VAL A 105 -12.19 -1.93 25.74
N VAL A 106 -11.99 -0.71 26.21
CA VAL A 106 -13.04 0.18 26.75
C VAL A 106 -13.21 1.36 25.81
N VAL A 107 -14.39 1.52 25.23
CA VAL A 107 -14.74 2.66 24.37
C VAL A 107 -15.55 3.67 25.19
N TYR A 108 -15.12 4.93 25.18
CA TYR A 108 -15.82 6.06 25.79
C TYR A 108 -16.67 6.71 24.70
N LEU A 109 -17.98 6.45 24.75
CA LEU A 109 -18.94 7.06 23.83
C LEU A 109 -19.46 8.35 24.46
N ASP A 110 -18.79 9.45 24.18
CA ASP A 110 -19.25 10.79 24.56
C ASP A 110 -20.30 11.26 23.54
N GLY A 111 -21.54 10.78 23.70
CA GLY A 111 -22.70 11.25 22.93
C GLY A 111 -22.85 10.64 21.54
N GLY A 112 -24.01 10.02 21.31
CA GLY A 112 -24.29 9.21 20.12
C GLY A 112 -24.21 9.96 18.79
N ILE A 113 -23.80 9.22 17.76
CA ILE A 113 -23.97 9.63 16.37
C ILE A 113 -25.46 9.47 16.05
N GLU A 114 -26.19 10.58 15.94
CA GLU A 114 -27.52 10.61 15.35
C GLU A 114 -27.44 10.02 13.94
N GLY A 115 -28.16 8.93 13.72
CA GLY A 115 -28.45 8.46 12.37
C GLY A 115 -29.33 9.49 11.66
N LYS A 116 -28.85 9.97 10.52
CA LYS A 116 -29.68 10.52 9.44
C LYS A 116 -29.35 9.81 8.14
#